data_AF-A0ABD4XVY9-F1
#
_entry.id   AF-A0ABD4XVY9-F1
#
_cell.length_a   1.000
_cell.length_b   1.000
_cell.length_c   1.000
_cell.angle_alpha   90.00
_cell.angle_beta   90.00
_cell.angle_gamma   90.00
#
_symmetry.space_group_name_H-M   'P 1'
#
loop_
_entity.id
_entity.type
_entity.pdbx_description
1 polymer ?
#
loop_
_entity_poly.entity_id
_entity_poly.type
_entity_poly.pdbx_seq_one_letter_code
_entity_poly.pdbx_strand_id
1 'polypeptide(L)'
;MQSIEQMKAAAKRLRSYFKSIDIPLSVAQSLEAVAAQHGFKDWNTAVASANNNPTWHSDAIAEGIAAADSGKLTSLDEVKAKWAIATVCVTADMTSDEVRAEVDDCLRAEPRTIRLRIDAAASGAQLREARNLAKEVEANKGVRVEVDSPL
;
A
#
# COMPACT_ATOMS: atom_id res chain seq x y z
N MET A 1 -4.67 -14.08 -2.96
CA MET A 1 -5.10 -12.81 -3.56
C MET A 1 -4.30 -12.61 -4.85
N GLN A 2 -4.92 -12.36 -6.00
CA GLN A 2 -4.15 -12.11 -7.24
C GLN A 2 -3.67 -10.67 -7.28
N SER A 3 -2.41 -10.46 -7.68
CA SER A 3 -1.84 -9.12 -7.83
C SER A 3 -2.41 -8.40 -9.07
N ILE A 4 -2.42 -7.08 -9.06
CA ILE A 4 -2.77 -6.22 -10.21
C ILE A 4 -1.99 -6.61 -11.46
N GLU A 5 -0.72 -6.98 -11.30
CA GLU A 5 0.11 -7.43 -12.43
C GLU A 5 -0.42 -8.71 -13.06
N GLN A 6 -0.92 -9.64 -12.23
CA GLN A 6 -1.51 -10.89 -12.70
C GLN A 6 -2.83 -10.62 -13.45
N MET A 7 -3.65 -9.70 -12.95
CA MET A 7 -4.90 -9.30 -13.62
C MET A 7 -4.63 -8.58 -14.96
N LYS A 8 -3.62 -7.70 -15.02
CA LYS A 8 -3.17 -7.07 -16.30
C LYS A 8 -2.66 -8.11 -17.29
N ALA A 9 -1.91 -9.10 -16.81
CA ALA A 9 -1.42 -10.19 -17.65
C ALA A 9 -2.57 -11.07 -18.18
N ALA A 10 -3.60 -11.32 -17.36
CA ALA A 10 -4.83 -12.00 -17.79
C ALA A 10 -5.58 -11.19 -18.86
N ALA A 11 -5.76 -9.87 -18.66
CA ALA A 11 -6.40 -8.99 -19.64
C ALA A 11 -5.66 -8.97 -20.98
N LYS A 12 -4.32 -8.98 -20.97
CA LYS A 12 -3.51 -9.08 -22.20
C LYS A 12 -3.75 -10.39 -22.94
N ARG A 13 -3.77 -11.52 -22.22
CA ARG A 13 -4.06 -12.85 -22.81
C ARG A 13 -5.47 -12.90 -23.39
N LEU A 14 -6.45 -12.38 -22.66
CA LEU A 14 -7.85 -12.29 -23.10
C LEU A 14 -7.94 -11.53 -24.43
N ARG A 15 -7.34 -10.34 -24.49
CA ARG A 15 -7.29 -9.52 -25.69
C ARG A 15 -6.64 -10.23 -26.87
N SER A 16 -5.51 -10.91 -26.64
CA SER A 16 -4.82 -11.69 -27.68
C SER A 16 -5.67 -12.83 -28.23
N TYR A 17 -6.43 -13.51 -27.37
CA TYR A 17 -7.36 -14.56 -27.79
C TYR A 17 -8.51 -14.00 -28.63
N PHE A 18 -9.18 -12.95 -28.17
CA PHE A 18 -10.27 -12.33 -28.93
C PHE A 18 -9.81 -11.75 -30.27
N LYS A 19 -8.59 -11.21 -30.33
CA LYS A 19 -7.97 -10.79 -31.60
C LYS A 19 -7.77 -11.96 -32.58
N SER A 20 -7.50 -13.17 -32.08
CA SER A 20 -7.30 -14.36 -32.94
C SER A 20 -8.60 -14.88 -33.58
N ILE A 21 -9.76 -14.51 -33.02
CA ILE A 21 -11.09 -14.83 -33.53
C ILE A 21 -11.77 -13.62 -34.19
N ASP A 22 -10.97 -12.63 -34.61
CA ASP A 22 -11.40 -11.39 -35.27
C ASP A 22 -12.39 -10.52 -34.46
N ILE A 23 -12.34 -10.61 -33.14
CA ILE A 23 -13.11 -9.75 -32.23
C ILE A 23 -12.15 -8.72 -31.61
N PRO A 24 -12.20 -7.45 -32.05
CA PRO A 24 -11.33 -6.42 -31.50
C PRO A 24 -11.79 -6.02 -30.10
N LEU A 25 -11.01 -6.38 -29.07
CA LEU A 25 -11.17 -5.86 -27.71
C LEU A 25 -10.20 -4.70 -27.44
N SER A 26 -10.71 -3.62 -26.86
CA SER A 26 -9.86 -2.55 -26.33
C SER A 26 -9.16 -3.00 -25.05
N VAL A 27 -8.07 -2.31 -24.68
CA VAL A 27 -7.35 -2.58 -23.43
C VAL A 27 -8.28 -2.36 -22.23
N ALA A 28 -9.05 -1.27 -22.22
CA ALA A 28 -10.01 -0.97 -21.17
C ALA A 28 -11.06 -2.07 -21.03
N GLN A 29 -11.69 -2.50 -22.13
CA GLN A 29 -12.68 -3.60 -22.10
C GLN A 29 -12.10 -4.91 -21.57
N SER A 30 -10.83 -5.20 -21.87
CA SER A 30 -10.15 -6.41 -21.38
C SER A 30 -9.93 -6.35 -19.87
N LEU A 31 -9.60 -5.17 -19.34
CA LEU A 31 -9.41 -4.95 -17.91
C LEU A 31 -10.74 -4.99 -17.15
N GLU A 32 -11.80 -4.40 -17.71
CA GLU A 32 -13.15 -4.47 -17.14
C GLU A 32 -13.69 -5.90 -17.09
N ALA A 33 -13.49 -6.68 -18.17
CA ALA A 33 -13.90 -8.09 -18.20
C ALA A 33 -13.18 -8.93 -17.15
N VAL A 34 -11.88 -8.68 -16.93
CA VAL A 34 -11.11 -9.33 -15.86
C VAL A 34 -11.59 -8.86 -14.49
N ALA A 35 -11.82 -7.57 -14.27
CA ALA A 35 -12.36 -7.05 -13.01
C ALA A 35 -13.70 -7.71 -12.64
N ALA A 36 -14.61 -7.83 -13.61
CA ALA A 36 -15.89 -8.50 -13.45
C ALA A 36 -15.75 -10.01 -13.14
N GLN A 37 -14.80 -10.72 -13.75
CA GLN A 37 -14.49 -12.13 -13.41
C GLN A 37 -14.07 -12.29 -11.95
N HIS A 38 -13.45 -11.27 -11.37
CA HIS A 38 -13.03 -11.26 -9.97
C HIS A 38 -14.08 -10.67 -9.02
N GLY A 39 -15.29 -10.36 -9.51
CA GLY A 39 -16.39 -9.85 -8.69
C GLY A 39 -16.35 -8.35 -8.41
N PHE A 40 -15.47 -7.60 -9.09
CA PHE A 40 -15.40 -6.14 -8.96
C PHE A 40 -16.34 -5.46 -9.96
N LYS A 41 -16.90 -4.31 -9.55
CA LYS A 41 -17.79 -3.50 -10.40
C LYS A 41 -17.09 -2.97 -11.65
N ASP A 42 -15.85 -2.51 -11.48
CA ASP A 42 -15.03 -1.94 -12.54
C ASP A 42 -13.54 -2.16 -12.24
N TRP A 43 -12.69 -1.95 -13.25
CA TRP A 43 -11.24 -2.06 -13.10
C TRP A 43 -10.70 -1.13 -12.02
N ASN A 44 -11.22 0.11 -11.93
CA ASN A 44 -10.79 1.06 -10.90
C ASN A 44 -11.06 0.54 -9.48
N THR A 45 -12.16 -0.17 -9.26
CA THR A 45 -12.52 -0.80 -7.99
C THR A 45 -11.60 -1.99 -7.72
N ALA A 46 -11.23 -2.76 -8.74
CA ALA A 46 -10.23 -3.82 -8.59
C ALA A 46 -8.84 -3.25 -8.23
N VAL A 47 -8.41 -2.16 -8.88
CA VAL A 47 -7.18 -1.44 -8.54
C VAL A 47 -7.23 -0.86 -7.14
N ALA A 48 -8.33 -0.20 -6.79
CA ALA A 48 -8.55 0.33 -5.46
C ALA A 48 -8.51 -0.79 -4.44
N SER A 49 -9.21 -1.91 -4.63
CA SER A 49 -9.20 -3.05 -3.71
C SER A 49 -7.82 -3.70 -3.57
N ALA A 50 -7.03 -3.76 -4.64
CA ALA A 50 -5.68 -4.30 -4.57
C ALA A 50 -4.67 -3.34 -3.93
N ASN A 51 -4.89 -2.03 -4.07
CA ASN A 51 -4.09 -0.99 -3.41
C ASN A 51 -4.59 -0.68 -1.98
N ASN A 52 -5.82 -1.06 -1.66
CA ASN A 52 -6.46 -0.86 -0.36
C ASN A 52 -6.15 -2.05 0.54
N ASN A 53 -4.91 -2.07 1.02
CA ASN A 53 -4.54 -2.82 2.21
C ASN A 53 -3.90 -1.81 3.16
N PRO A 54 -4.58 -1.33 4.23
CA PRO A 54 -5.68 -1.92 5.02
C PRO A 54 -6.79 -0.92 5.48
N THR A 55 -7.64 -1.37 6.40
CA THR A 55 -8.79 -0.73 7.06
C THR A 55 -8.58 0.66 7.69
N TRP A 56 -7.37 1.22 7.70
CA TRP A 56 -7.08 2.55 8.25
C TRP A 56 -7.20 3.69 7.25
N HIS A 57 -7.35 3.38 5.96
CA HIS A 57 -7.64 4.40 4.94
C HIS A 57 -8.99 5.08 5.25
N SER A 58 -9.95 4.37 5.85
CA SER A 58 -11.23 4.96 6.25
C SER A 58 -11.10 5.95 7.40
N ASP A 59 -10.25 5.69 8.40
CA ASP A 59 -10.08 6.58 9.55
C ASP A 59 -9.32 7.85 9.15
N ALA A 60 -8.27 7.71 8.32
CA ALA A 60 -7.54 8.85 7.77
C ALA A 60 -8.40 9.70 6.82
N ILE A 61 -9.26 9.06 6.01
CA ILE A 61 -10.24 9.77 5.18
C ILE A 61 -11.29 10.46 6.05
N ALA A 62 -11.82 9.80 7.09
CA ALA A 62 -12.81 10.39 7.99
C ALA A 62 -12.25 11.58 8.77
N GLU A 63 -11.02 11.49 9.28
CA GLU A 63 -10.34 12.60 9.96
C GLU A 63 -10.02 13.73 8.98
N GLY A 64 -9.65 13.41 7.74
CA GLY A 64 -9.48 14.37 6.66
C GLY A 64 -10.76 15.12 6.29
N ILE A 65 -11.88 14.41 6.17
CA ILE A 65 -13.20 14.99 5.92
C ILE A 65 -13.60 15.89 7.09
N ALA A 66 -13.47 15.43 8.34
CA ALA A 66 -13.79 16.22 9.53
C ALA A 66 -12.93 17.49 9.64
N ALA A 67 -11.64 17.39 9.28
CA ALA A 67 -10.74 18.53 9.29
C ALA A 67 -11.04 19.52 8.14
N ALA A 68 -11.51 19.03 6.98
CA ALA A 68 -11.94 19.87 5.86
C ALA A 68 -13.25 20.59 6.20
N ASP A 69 -14.22 19.88 6.78
CA ASP A 69 -15.49 20.45 7.26
C ASP A 69 -15.29 21.50 8.35
N SER A 70 -14.23 21.37 9.16
CA SER A 70 -13.86 22.38 10.16
C SER A 70 -13.14 23.62 9.58
N GLY A 71 -12.89 23.67 8.27
CA GLY A 71 -12.17 24.75 7.60
C GLY A 71 -10.67 24.81 7.93
N LYS A 72 -10.11 23.79 8.58
CA LYS A 72 -8.70 23.71 9.01
C LYS A 72 -7.77 23.13 7.95
N LEU A 73 -8.28 22.66 6.82
CA LEU A 73 -7.46 22.27 5.67
C LEU A 73 -7.24 23.48 4.77
N THR A 74 -6.14 24.20 5.02
CA THR A 74 -5.76 25.40 4.27
C THR A 74 -4.91 25.10 3.04
N SER A 75 -4.22 23.95 2.99
CA SER A 75 -3.60 23.47 1.75
C SER A 75 -3.34 21.96 1.74
N LEU A 76 -3.29 21.37 0.53
CA LEU A 76 -2.94 19.97 0.31
C LEU A 76 -1.51 19.66 0.79
N ASP A 77 -0.60 20.64 0.74
CA ASP A 77 0.80 20.47 1.14
C ASP A 77 0.96 20.50 2.66
N GLU A 78 0.17 21.30 3.39
CA GLU A 78 0.11 21.21 4.86
C GLU A 78 -0.47 19.88 5.33
N VAL A 79 -1.44 19.33 4.60
CA VAL A 79 -2.02 18.02 4.90
C VAL A 79 -0.99 16.92 4.66
N LYS A 80 -0.29 16.96 3.54
CA LYS A 80 0.82 16.04 3.22
C LYS A 80 1.96 16.15 4.22
N ALA A 81 2.33 17.35 4.65
CA ALA A 81 3.37 17.59 5.66
C ALA A 81 2.92 17.14 7.05
N LYS A 82 1.67 17.40 7.42
CA LYS A 82 1.06 16.98 8.70
C LYS A 82 0.93 15.46 8.79
N TRP A 83 0.73 14.79 7.66
CA TRP A 83 0.63 13.35 7.53
C TRP A 83 1.82 12.76 6.76
N ALA A 84 3.01 13.34 6.90
CA ALA A 84 4.24 12.78 6.35
C ALA A 84 4.53 11.42 7.02
N ILE A 85 3.93 10.39 6.45
CA ILE A 85 4.01 9.01 6.88
C ILE A 85 5.03 8.35 5.97
N ALA A 86 6.19 8.00 6.52
CA ALA A 86 7.15 7.18 5.82
C ALA A 86 6.68 5.72 5.92
N THR A 87 6.58 5.03 4.78
CA THR A 87 6.18 3.62 4.76
C THR A 87 7.35 2.77 4.31
N VAL A 88 7.85 1.93 5.21
CA VAL A 88 8.88 0.93 4.97
C VAL A 88 8.19 -0.40 4.69
N CYS A 89 8.43 -0.98 3.51
CA CYS A 89 7.93 -2.31 3.17
C CYS A 89 9.02 -3.34 3.41
N VAL A 90 8.80 -4.26 4.34
CA VAL A 90 9.69 -5.38 4.66
C VAL A 90 9.22 -6.59 3.87
N THR A 91 9.97 -6.98 2.84
CA THR A 91 9.71 -8.18 2.04
C THR A 91 10.50 -9.38 2.58
N ALA A 92 10.10 -10.60 2.17
CA ALA A 92 10.75 -11.83 2.62
C ALA A 92 12.24 -11.92 2.23
N ASP A 93 12.62 -11.25 1.14
CA ASP A 93 13.99 -11.26 0.61
C ASP A 93 14.93 -10.27 1.32
N MET A 94 14.39 -9.36 2.15
CA MET A 94 15.19 -8.36 2.85
C MET A 94 15.89 -8.96 4.07
N THR A 95 17.19 -8.68 4.15
CA THR A 95 17.99 -8.93 5.34
C THR A 95 17.70 -7.90 6.43
N SER A 96 18.00 -8.27 7.67
CA SER A 96 17.88 -7.41 8.85
C SER A 96 18.57 -6.06 8.71
N ASP A 97 19.77 -6.05 8.10
CA ASP A 97 20.55 -4.83 7.87
C ASP A 97 19.92 -3.94 6.80
N GLU A 98 19.29 -4.51 5.77
CA GLU A 98 18.55 -3.77 4.74
C GLU A 98 17.28 -3.14 5.32
N VAL A 99 16.55 -3.85 6.19
CA VAL A 99 15.40 -3.27 6.90
C VAL A 99 15.83 -2.10 7.76
N ARG A 100 16.95 -2.23 8.49
CA ARG A 100 17.49 -1.15 9.33
C ARG A 100 17.92 0.05 8.49
N ALA A 101 18.61 -0.17 7.38
CA ALA A 101 19.03 0.90 6.48
C ALA A 101 17.83 1.67 5.89
N GLU A 102 16.76 0.97 5.52
CA GLU A 102 15.54 1.59 4.98
C GLU A 102 14.80 2.40 6.04
N VAL A 103 14.72 1.89 7.28
CA VAL A 103 14.16 2.63 8.43
C VAL A 103 14.99 3.87 8.73
N ASP A 104 16.32 3.77 8.72
CA ASP A 104 17.23 4.89 8.96
C ASP A 104 17.13 5.96 7.85
N ASP A 105 17.00 5.56 6.59
CA ASP A 105 16.80 6.50 5.49
C ASP A 105 15.45 7.22 5.60
N CYS A 106 14.40 6.47 5.94
CA CYS A 106 13.09 7.06 6.27
C CYS A 106 13.16 8.02 7.45
N LEU A 107 13.97 7.72 8.48
CA LEU A 107 14.17 8.60 9.64
C LEU A 107 14.91 9.89 9.30
N ARG A 108 15.72 9.93 8.24
CA ARG A 108 16.39 11.15 7.78
C ARG A 108 15.42 12.17 7.18
N ALA A 109 14.28 11.71 6.68
CA ALA A 109 13.21 12.58 6.18
C ALA A 109 12.36 13.20 7.31
N GLU A 110 12.73 12.99 8.59
CA GLU A 110 12.02 13.46 9.78
C GLU A 110 10.49 13.24 9.75
N PRO A 111 10.01 12.02 9.42
CA PRO A 111 8.59 11.75 9.37
C PRO A 111 7.99 11.77 10.78
N ARG A 112 6.74 12.24 10.89
CA ARG A 112 6.00 12.17 12.16
C ARG A 112 5.60 10.75 12.54
N THR A 113 5.40 9.89 11.54
CA THR A 113 4.99 8.50 11.72
C THR A 113 5.77 7.62 10.76
N ILE A 114 6.35 6.53 11.25
CA ILE A 114 6.93 5.48 10.42
C ILE A 114 6.01 4.27 10.44
N ARG A 115 5.70 3.74 9.26
CA ARG A 115 4.90 2.53 9.09
C ARG A 115 5.78 1.41 8.57
N LEU A 116 5.81 0.31 9.31
CA LEU A 116 6.50 -0.90 8.91
C LEU A 116 5.45 -1.88 8.38
N ARG A 117 5.35 -1.99 7.06
CA ARG A 117 4.50 -2.99 6.40
C ARG A 117 5.31 -4.25 6.20
N ILE A 118 4.89 -5.36 6.80
CA ILE A 118 5.60 -6.63 6.70
C ILE A 118 4.83 -7.55 5.74
N ASP A 119 5.51 -8.16 4.78
CA ASP A 119 4.89 -9.10 3.84
C ASP A 119 4.42 -10.38 4.58
N ALA A 120 3.36 -11.03 4.09
CA ALA A 120 2.86 -12.30 4.61
C ALA A 120 3.83 -13.46 4.40
N ALA A 121 4.74 -13.30 3.45
CA ALA A 121 5.85 -14.23 3.26
C ALA A 121 7.01 -14.03 4.26
N ALA A 122 6.97 -13.00 5.12
CA ALA A 122 8.03 -12.73 6.08
C ALA A 122 8.06 -13.76 7.22
N SER A 123 9.27 -14.15 7.60
CA SER A 123 9.50 -15.11 8.69
C SER A 123 9.16 -14.54 10.07
N GLY A 124 8.83 -15.41 11.02
CA GLY A 124 8.60 -15.02 12.42
C GLY A 124 9.82 -14.36 13.10
N ALA A 125 11.02 -14.56 12.57
CA ALA A 125 12.23 -13.87 13.03
C ALA A 125 12.25 -12.40 12.57
N GLN A 126 11.93 -12.14 11.30
CA GLN A 126 11.81 -10.78 10.74
C GLN A 126 10.71 -9.98 11.45
N LEU A 127 9.59 -10.61 11.81
CA LEU A 127 8.53 -9.98 12.61
C LEU A 127 9.02 -9.53 14.00
N ARG A 128 9.82 -10.35 14.69
CA ARG A 128 10.38 -10.00 16.00
C ARG A 128 11.37 -8.86 15.90
N GLU A 129 12.19 -8.87 14.85
CA GLU A 129 13.21 -7.87 14.63
C GLU A 129 12.62 -6.52 14.22
N ALA A 130 11.68 -6.49 13.27
CA ALA A 130 10.94 -5.29 12.92
C ALA A 130 10.23 -4.67 14.13
N ARG A 131 9.71 -5.50 15.04
CA ARG A 131 9.08 -5.04 16.29
C ARG A 131 10.10 -4.49 17.31
N ASN A 132 11.31 -5.04 17.34
CA ASN A 132 12.39 -4.53 18.19
C ASN A 132 12.91 -3.19 17.66
N LEU A 133 13.13 -3.08 16.35
CA LEU A 133 13.48 -1.83 15.65
C LEU A 133 12.40 -0.77 15.87
N ALA A 134 11.12 -1.12 15.75
CA ALA A 134 10.01 -0.22 16.02
C ALA A 134 10.09 0.39 17.43
N LYS A 135 10.32 -0.45 18.45
CA LYS A 135 10.45 0.02 19.85
C LYS A 135 11.67 0.90 20.05
N GLU A 136 12.79 0.59 19.40
CA GLU A 136 14.01 1.40 19.46
C GLU A 136 13.80 2.79 18.84
N VAL A 137 13.12 2.85 17.69
CA VAL A 137 12.80 4.09 17.00
C VAL A 137 11.79 4.94 17.77
N GLU A 138 10.73 4.33 18.34
CA GLU A 138 9.78 5.03 19.22
C GLU A 138 10.49 5.63 20.44
N ALA A 139 11.42 4.87 21.05
CA ALA A 139 12.17 5.30 22.23
C ALA A 139 13.15 6.45 21.94
N ASN A 140 13.76 6.48 20.75
CA ASN A 140 14.82 7.45 20.44
C ASN A 140 14.32 8.75 19.79
N LYS A 141 13.13 8.79 19.18
CA LYS A 141 12.77 9.95 18.31
C LYS A 141 11.37 10.53 18.44
N GLY A 142 10.51 10.06 19.36
CA GLY A 142 9.13 10.60 19.46
C GLY A 142 8.31 10.42 18.17
N VAL A 143 8.77 9.54 17.28
CA VAL A 143 8.13 9.12 16.06
C VAL A 143 7.24 7.94 16.41
N ARG A 144 5.97 7.98 16.03
CA ARG A 144 5.05 6.85 16.24
C ARG A 144 5.38 5.75 15.22
N VAL A 145 5.53 4.50 15.66
CA VAL A 145 5.79 3.38 14.76
C VAL A 145 4.61 2.41 14.75
N GLU A 146 4.01 2.22 13.58
CA GLU A 146 2.90 1.28 13.39
C GLU A 146 3.39 0.07 12.58
N VAL A 147 3.29 -1.13 13.16
CA VAL A 147 3.68 -2.38 12.50
C VAL A 147 2.44 -3.07 11.95
N ASP A 148 2.37 -3.18 10.63
CA ASP A 148 1.28 -3.86 9.92
C ASP A 148 1.76 -5.27 9.55
N SER A 149 1.34 -6.24 10.37
CA SER A 149 1.62 -7.66 10.15
C SER A 149 0.37 -8.32 9.57
N PRO A 150 0.47 -9.01 8.41
CA PRO A 150 -0.55 -9.94 7.98
C PRO A 150 -0.60 -11.08 9.01
N LEU A 151 -1.73 -11.19 9.70
CA LEU A 151 -2.04 -12.31 10.59
C LEU A 151 -2.23 -13.60 9.80
#